data_AF-A0AAW2G3M5-F1
#
_entry.id   AF-A0AAW2G3M5-F1
#
_cell.length_a   1.000
_cell.length_b   1.000
_cell.length_c   1.000
_cell.angle_alpha   90.00
_cell.angle_beta   90.00
_cell.angle_gamma   90.00
#
_symmetry.space_group_name_H-M   'P 1'
#
loop_
_entity.id
_entity.type
_entity.pdbx_description
1 polymer ?
#
loop_
_entity_poly.entity_id
_entity_poly.type
_entity_poly.pdbx_seq_one_letter_code
_entity_poly.pdbx_strand_id
1 'polypeptide(L)'
;MIFSPQILAIFTEVFTEVTFNLYASIVRWNNGIYINLTEQIHNFVLTSYLLYHITRVMFIVWACETSKNQAIKISTTIYDVSNSTNNDQIRNELRLFSLQVLHRDNTFSAKGFTIDATFLRKVQ
;
A
#
# COMPACT_ATOMS: atom_id res chain seq x y z
N MET A 1 12.03 -2.19 3.06
CA MET A 1 11.82 -0.74 3.27
C MET A 1 10.64 -0.57 4.22
N ILE A 2 10.78 0.15 5.34
CA ILE A 2 9.71 0.25 6.35
C ILE A 2 8.83 1.45 5.99
N PHE A 3 7.79 1.22 5.19
CA PHE A 3 6.72 2.20 4.90
C PHE A 3 5.74 2.39 6.08
N SER A 4 6.07 1.82 7.24
CA SER A 4 5.19 1.75 8.41
C SER A 4 4.65 3.09 8.91
N PRO A 5 5.39 4.22 8.89
CA PRO A 5 4.84 5.50 9.35
C PRO A 5 3.78 6.07 8.41
N GLN A 6 4.02 6.01 7.09
CA GLN A 6 3.10 6.55 6.08
C GLN A 6 1.78 5.80 6.08
N ILE A 7 1.84 4.48 6.24
CA ILE A 7 0.65 3.63 6.26
C ILE A 7 -0.15 3.82 7.55
N LEU A 8 0.53 4.02 8.68
CA LEU A 8 -0.14 4.33 9.94
C LEU A 8 -0.83 5.70 9.91
N ALA A 9 -0.21 6.71 9.27
CA ALA A 9 -0.81 8.03 9.09
C ALA A 9 -2.09 7.94 8.25
N ILE A 10 -2.06 7.20 7.13
CA ILE A 10 -3.24 6.96 6.29
C ILE A 10 -4.35 6.27 7.09
N PHE A 11 -4.01 5.23 7.86
CA PHE A 11 -5.01 4.50 8.65
C PHE A 11 -5.67 5.39 9.72
N THR A 12 -4.88 6.24 10.37
CA THR A 12 -5.36 7.16 11.41
C THR A 12 -6.24 8.27 10.83
N GLU A 13 -5.87 8.78 9.65
CA GLU A 13 -6.63 9.78 8.89
C GLU A 13 -8.01 9.23 8.52
N VAL A 14 -8.07 8.02 7.92
CA VAL A 14 -9.33 7.34 7.57
C VAL A 14 -10.20 7.10 8.81
N PHE A 15 -9.62 6.63 9.92
CA PHE A 15 -10.39 6.30 11.12
C PHE A 15 -11.00 7.54 11.80
N THR A 16 -10.24 8.62 11.89
CA THR A 16 -10.70 9.90 12.46
C THR A 16 -11.89 10.43 11.67
N GLU A 17 -11.86 10.28 10.35
CA GLU A 17 -12.85 10.86 9.45
C GLU A 17 -14.13 10.03 9.31
N VAL A 18 -14.03 8.70 9.32
CA VAL A 18 -15.21 7.83 9.45
C VAL A 18 -15.96 8.15 10.75
N THR A 19 -15.22 8.36 11.85
CA THR A 19 -15.80 8.74 13.14
C THR A 19 -16.50 10.09 13.06
N PHE A 20 -15.88 11.09 12.42
CA PHE A 20 -16.45 12.43 12.26
C PHE A 20 -17.71 12.43 11.38
N ASN A 21 -17.72 11.66 10.29
CA ASN A 21 -18.88 11.51 9.42
C ASN A 21 -20.05 10.81 10.12
N LEU A 22 -19.80 9.69 10.81
CA LEU A 22 -20.82 9.00 11.60
C LEU A 22 -21.44 9.92 12.65
N TYR A 23 -20.60 10.68 13.35
CA TYR A 23 -21.04 11.68 14.31
C TYR A 23 -21.95 12.73 13.65
N ALA A 24 -21.54 13.30 12.51
CA ALA A 24 -22.33 14.26 11.77
C ALA A 24 -23.67 13.68 11.29
N SER A 25 -23.70 12.43 10.81
CA SER A 25 -24.92 11.73 10.40
C SER A 25 -25.90 11.54 11.56
N ILE A 26 -25.40 11.13 12.73
CA ILE A 26 -26.23 10.94 13.94
C ILE A 26 -26.81 12.30 14.41
N VAL A 27 -26.00 13.35 14.42
CA VAL A 27 -26.45 14.70 14.80
C VAL A 27 -27.49 15.24 13.81
N ARG A 28 -27.30 15.02 12.50
CA ARG A 28 -28.26 15.43 11.45
C ARG A 28 -29.57 14.66 11.55
N TRP A 29 -29.53 13.37 11.85
CA TRP A 29 -30.72 12.55 12.14
C TRP A 29 -31.51 13.10 13.32
N ASN A 30 -30.81 13.50 14.39
CA ASN A 30 -31.45 14.02 15.60
C ASN A 30 -32.12 15.40 15.41
N ASN A 31 -31.65 16.20 14.44
CA ASN A 31 -32.13 17.56 14.22
C ASN A 31 -33.32 17.69 13.22
N GLY A 32 -33.79 16.59 12.62
CA GLY A 32 -35.08 16.56 11.89
C GLY A 32 -35.19 17.46 10.64
N ILE A 33 -34.09 17.76 9.93
CA ILE A 33 -34.09 18.68 8.78
C ILE A 33 -34.32 17.93 7.45
N TYR A 34 -35.15 18.48 6.56
CA TYR A 34 -35.48 17.97 5.22
C TYR A 34 -34.24 17.75 4.32
N ILE A 35 -34.15 16.54 3.76
CA ILE A 35 -33.01 15.92 3.08
C ILE A 35 -33.32 15.82 1.59
N ASN A 36 -32.69 16.63 0.72
CA ASN A 36 -32.60 16.24 -0.70
C ASN A 36 -31.32 16.75 -1.36
N LEU A 37 -31.08 18.08 -1.42
CA LEU A 37 -29.91 18.63 -2.11
C LEU A 37 -28.61 18.54 -1.29
N THR A 38 -28.66 18.94 -0.01
CA THR A 38 -27.50 18.89 0.90
C THR A 38 -27.04 17.45 1.15
N GLU A 39 -27.98 16.51 1.13
CA GLU A 39 -27.70 15.08 1.28
C GLU A 39 -27.12 14.45 0.03
N GLN A 40 -27.60 14.84 -1.14
CA GLN A 40 -27.01 14.40 -2.40
C GLN A 40 -25.57 14.93 -2.54
N ILE A 41 -25.32 16.20 -2.18
CA ILE A 41 -23.97 16.77 -2.18
C ILE A 41 -23.08 16.08 -1.13
N HIS A 42 -23.58 15.88 0.09
CA HIS A 42 -22.83 15.19 1.14
C HIS A 42 -22.49 13.75 0.74
N ASN A 43 -23.46 13.01 0.18
CA ASN A 43 -23.25 11.65 -0.31
C ASN A 43 -22.29 11.61 -1.50
N PHE A 44 -22.33 12.59 -2.40
CA PHE A 44 -21.38 12.68 -3.52
C PHE A 44 -19.96 12.98 -3.05
N VAL A 45 -19.80 13.91 -2.09
CA VAL A 45 -18.49 14.20 -1.46
C VAL A 45 -17.99 12.97 -0.72
N LEU A 46 -18.84 12.29 0.05
CA LEU A 46 -18.48 11.07 0.76
C LEU A 46 -18.06 9.95 -0.21
N THR A 47 -18.81 9.77 -1.31
CA THR A 47 -18.55 8.70 -2.31
C THR A 47 -17.26 8.97 -3.10
N SER A 48 -17.06 10.20 -3.58
CA SER A 48 -15.83 10.59 -4.27
C SER A 48 -14.60 10.47 -3.36
N TYR A 49 -14.78 10.74 -2.06
CA TYR A 49 -13.73 10.63 -1.06
C TYR A 49 -13.37 9.17 -0.74
N LEU A 50 -14.36 8.30 -0.56
CA LEU A 50 -14.15 6.86 -0.42
C LEU A 50 -13.40 6.29 -1.64
N LEU A 51 -13.78 6.73 -2.84
CA LEU A 51 -13.11 6.33 -4.08
C LEU A 51 -11.65 6.81 -4.12
N TYR A 52 -11.36 8.04 -3.67
CA TYR A 52 -9.99 8.56 -3.55
C TYR A 52 -9.12 7.71 -2.61
N HIS A 53 -9.65 7.27 -1.47
CA HIS A 53 -8.89 6.43 -0.54
C HIS A 53 -8.68 5.00 -1.06
N ILE A 54 -9.70 4.40 -1.69
CA ILE A 54 -9.58 3.09 -2.33
C ILE A 54 -8.50 3.13 -3.42
N THR A 55 -8.53 4.16 -4.27
CA THR A 55 -7.51 4.33 -5.32
C THR A 55 -6.13 4.55 -4.72
N ARG A 56 -5.97 5.36 -3.65
CA ARG A 56 -4.68 5.50 -2.92
C ARG A 56 -4.15 4.16 -2.42
N VAL A 57 -4.97 3.34 -1.75
CA VAL A 57 -4.54 2.04 -1.23
C VAL A 57 -4.18 1.10 -2.39
N MET A 58 -4.95 1.09 -3.48
CA MET A 58 -4.59 0.35 -4.70
C MET A 58 -3.24 0.78 -5.26
N PHE A 59 -2.96 2.09 -5.36
CA PHE A 59 -1.67 2.59 -5.83
C PHE A 59 -0.51 2.15 -4.94
N ILE A 60 -0.69 2.12 -3.61
CA ILE A 60 0.33 1.64 -2.67
C ILE A 60 0.60 0.15 -2.90
N VAL A 61 -0.46 -0.67 -2.94
CA VAL A 61 -0.33 -2.12 -3.20
C VAL A 61 0.34 -2.37 -4.54
N TRP A 62 -0.06 -1.64 -5.58
CA TRP A 62 0.52 -1.74 -6.92
C TRP A 62 2.00 -1.35 -6.95
N ALA A 63 2.38 -0.25 -6.29
CA ALA A 63 3.78 0.18 -6.19
C ALA A 63 4.63 -0.84 -5.42
N CYS A 64 4.10 -1.41 -4.33
CA CYS A 64 4.76 -2.47 -3.56
C CYS A 64 4.98 -3.74 -4.41
N GLU A 65 3.95 -4.21 -5.11
CA GLU A 65 4.03 -5.41 -5.95
C GLU A 65 4.98 -5.21 -7.15
N THR A 66 4.91 -4.04 -7.78
CA THR A 66 5.84 -3.67 -8.86
C THR A 66 7.28 -3.64 -8.35
N SER A 67 7.53 -3.04 -7.18
CA SER A 67 8.86 -2.98 -6.58
C SER A 67 9.40 -4.38 -6.26
N LYS A 68 8.55 -5.28 -5.74
CA LYS A 68 8.88 -6.68 -5.47
C LYS A 68 9.28 -7.41 -6.76
N ASN A 69 8.49 -7.28 -7.83
CA ASN A 69 8.81 -7.87 -9.13
C ASN A 69 10.11 -7.32 -9.74
N GLN A 70 10.34 -6.02 -9.62
CA GLN A 70 11.59 -5.40 -10.09
C GLN A 70 12.81 -5.88 -9.28
N ALA A 71 12.69 -6.01 -7.95
CA ALA A 71 13.76 -6.53 -7.10
C ALA A 71 14.15 -7.98 -7.47
N ILE A 72 13.16 -8.84 -7.73
CA ILE A 72 13.39 -10.21 -8.22
C ILE A 72 14.12 -10.18 -9.56
N LYS A 73 13.66 -9.35 -10.51
CA LYS A 73 14.28 -9.23 -11.84
C LYS A 73 15.74 -8.74 -11.77
N ILE A 74 16.05 -7.82 -10.86
CA ILE A 74 17.43 -7.36 -10.63
C ILE A 74 18.28 -8.53 -10.11
N SER A 75 17.77 -9.29 -9.12
CA SER A 75 18.48 -10.44 -8.56
C SER A 75 18.79 -11.51 -9.62
N THR A 76 17.82 -11.83 -10.49
CA THR A 76 18.04 -12.79 -11.59
C THR A 76 19.05 -12.27 -12.62
N THR A 77 18.96 -10.99 -12.99
CA THR A 77 19.90 -10.37 -13.95
C THR A 77 21.34 -10.37 -13.41
N ILE A 78 21.52 -10.07 -12.12
CA ILE A 78 22.83 -10.11 -11.47
C ILE A 78 23.40 -11.53 -11.44
N TYR A 79 22.54 -12.53 -11.24
CA TYR A 79 22.94 -13.93 -11.29
C TYR A 79 23.45 -14.33 -12.69
N ASP A 80 22.73 -13.94 -13.75
CA ASP A 80 23.13 -14.23 -15.13
C ASP A 80 24.47 -13.55 -15.48
N VAL A 81 24.65 -12.28 -15.10
CA VAL A 81 25.90 -11.54 -15.32
C VAL A 81 27.05 -12.15 -14.53
N SER A 82 26.82 -12.54 -13.27
CA SER A 82 27.81 -13.23 -12.42
C SER A 82 28.26 -14.55 -13.06
N ASN A 83 27.35 -15.33 -13.65
CA ASN A 83 27.68 -16.59 -14.30
C ASN A 83 28.51 -16.40 -15.58
N SER A 84 28.39 -15.26 -16.25
CA SER A 84 29.17 -14.93 -17.45
C SER A 84 30.53 -14.26 -17.19
N THR A 85 30.81 -13.83 -15.96
CA THR A 85 32.02 -13.04 -15.67
C THR A 85 33.21 -13.96 -15.36
N ASN A 86 34.35 -13.68 -16.01
CA ASN A 86 35.58 -14.46 -15.85
C ASN A 86 36.44 -13.98 -14.66
N ASN A 87 36.09 -12.85 -14.04
CA ASN A 87 36.79 -12.32 -12.87
C ASN A 87 36.16 -12.88 -11.59
N ASP A 88 36.90 -13.73 -10.89
CA ASP A 88 36.46 -14.42 -9.68
C ASP A 88 36.03 -13.47 -8.55
N GLN A 89 36.70 -12.32 -8.40
CA GLN A 89 36.37 -11.32 -7.36
C GLN A 89 35.01 -10.67 -7.65
N ILE A 90 34.82 -10.21 -8.88
CA ILE A 90 33.57 -9.57 -9.33
C ILE A 90 32.41 -10.58 -9.27
N ARG A 91 32.66 -11.84 -9.65
CA ARG A 91 31.67 -12.91 -9.56
C ARG A 91 31.18 -13.11 -8.14
N ASN A 92 32.10 -13.13 -7.17
CA ASN A 92 31.79 -13.40 -5.77
C ASN A 92 31.03 -12.23 -5.12
N GLU A 93 31.40 -10.98 -5.40
CA GLU A 93 30.69 -9.79 -4.91
C GLU A 93 29.26 -9.70 -5.45
N LEU A 94 29.08 -9.91 -6.76
CA LEU A 94 27.74 -9.94 -7.38
C LEU A 94 26.86 -11.05 -6.79
N ARG A 95 27.45 -12.22 -6.51
CA ARG A 95 26.74 -13.35 -5.93
C ARG A 95 26.30 -13.07 -4.49
N LEU A 96 27.18 -12.47 -3.68
CA LEU A 96 26.87 -12.02 -2.32
C LEU A 96 25.76 -10.97 -2.30
N PHE A 97 25.82 -9.98 -3.20
CA PHE A 97 24.78 -8.97 -3.32
C PHE A 97 23.42 -9.57 -3.74
N SER A 98 23.40 -10.46 -4.73
CA SER A 98 22.16 -11.14 -5.14
C SER A 98 21.56 -11.98 -4.01
N LEU A 99 22.40 -12.71 -3.28
CA LEU A 99 21.99 -13.46 -2.08
C LEU A 99 21.41 -12.54 -0.99
N GLN A 100 22.00 -11.37 -0.75
CA GLN A 100 21.49 -10.40 0.23
C GLN A 100 20.13 -9.82 -0.19
N VAL A 101 19.93 -9.56 -1.49
CA VAL A 101 18.66 -9.06 -2.03
C VAL A 101 17.57 -10.14 -2.04
N LEU A 102 17.94 -11.41 -2.25
CA LEU A 102 17.02 -12.55 -2.25
C LEU A 102 16.65 -13.02 -0.83
N HIS A 103 17.61 -13.05 0.09
CA HIS A 103 17.42 -13.52 1.47
C HIS A 103 16.62 -12.54 2.33
N ARG A 104 16.59 -11.26 1.95
CA ARG A 104 15.69 -10.29 2.56
C ARG A 104 14.37 -10.37 1.82
N ASP A 105 13.34 -10.95 2.46
CA ASP A 105 11.98 -10.89 1.95
C ASP A 105 11.65 -9.43 1.61
N ASN A 106 11.55 -9.12 0.31
CA ASN A 106 11.15 -7.80 -0.20
C ASN A 106 9.64 -7.57 -0.02
N THR A 107 9.08 -8.26 0.96
CA THR A 107 7.69 -8.21 1.37
C THR A 107 7.51 -6.93 2.19
N PHE A 108 6.79 -5.98 1.61
CA PHE A 108 6.46 -4.75 2.30
C PHE A 108 5.47 -5.06 3.43
N SER A 109 5.89 -4.78 4.67
CA SER A 109 5.09 -4.99 5.87
C SER A 109 4.82 -3.66 6.55
N ALA A 110 3.56 -3.43 6.94
CA ALA A 110 3.19 -2.35 7.83
C ALA A 110 2.74 -2.95 9.15
N LYS A 111 3.55 -2.75 10.20
CA LYS A 111 3.24 -3.08 11.60
C LYS A 111 2.60 -4.47 11.80
N GLY A 112 3.09 -5.49 11.08
CA GLY A 112 2.64 -6.88 11.17
C GLY A 112 1.69 -7.34 10.05
N PHE A 113 1.20 -6.43 9.21
CA PHE A 113 0.38 -6.77 8.04
C PHE A 113 1.22 -6.81 6.76
N THR A 114 1.17 -7.95 6.08
CA THR A 114 1.75 -8.14 4.75
C THR A 114 0.93 -7.35 3.72
N ILE A 115 1.55 -6.36 3.08
CA ILE A 115 0.92 -5.57 2.02
C ILE A 115 1.23 -6.26 0.69
N ASP A 116 0.36 -7.19 0.35
CA ASP A 116 0.36 -7.97 -0.89
C ASP A 116 -1.06 -7.87 -1.49
N ALA A 117 -1.28 -8.32 -2.73
CA ALA A 117 -2.59 -8.36 -3.39
C ALA A 117 -3.67 -9.08 -2.54
N THR A 118 -3.25 -9.96 -1.64
CA THR A 118 -4.11 -10.62 -0.65
C THR A 118 -4.68 -9.68 0.42
N PHE A 119 -4.06 -8.52 0.68
CA PHE A 119 -4.59 -7.50 1.60
C PHE A 119 -5.92 -6.93 1.08
N LEU A 120 -6.00 -6.61 -0.21
CA LEU A 120 -7.23 -6.14 -0.84
C LEU A 120 -8.34 -7.21 -0.78
N ARG A 121 -7.97 -8.49 -0.83
CA ARG A 121 -8.92 -9.61 -0.76
C ARG A 121 -9.47 -9.87 0.66
N LYS A 122 -8.77 -9.42 1.71
CA LYS A 122 -9.22 -9.57 3.12
C LYS A 122 -10.08 -8.40 3.61
N VAL A 123 -10.09 -7.29 2.87
CA VAL A 123 -10.87 -6.08 3.19
C VAL A 123 -12.28 -6.13 2.58
N GLN A 124 -12.55 -7.10 1.70
CA GLN A 124 -13.89 -7.42 1.18
C GLN A 124 -14.54 -8.52 2.02
#